data_AF-A0A7C4QE23-F1
#
_entry.id   AF-A0A7C4QE23-F1
#
_cell.length_a   1.000
_cell.length_b   1.000
_cell.length_c   1.000
_cell.angle_alpha   90.00
_cell.angle_beta   90.00
_cell.angle_gamma   90.00
#
_symmetry.space_group_name_H-M   'P 1'
#
loop_
_entity.id
_entity.type
_entity.pdbx_description
1 polymer ?
#
loop_
_entity_poly.entity_id
_entity_poly.type
_entity_poly.pdbx_seq_one_letter_code
_entity_poly.pdbx_strand_id
1 'polypeptide(L)'
;MHGINPVEHSEQRQPYSERYLELVRLMYAHPQRYGFFSEDEISDALSRYRIRIERILRRAEEQCINGHGFYCTSMRFVARSIHRRQWNENLCENAYIYHGVPEELLQEKPADAFIGEHDFFLWEKNEADFNVPISNLMRSMSPERKRLLVLVLKCAWEIDDSTVQKAAVALGIPLSTLEGVLALARRRSESNYRLYCIQDEKMHMLWVRLRVLEMRYDTVFEPEQRAQIRKRLAFYRARYRSLLDRRARRKSPVSNECIASMLGIPKGSVDSGLFYLRRKAQKGLALAEYSKLE
;
A
#
# COMPACT_ATOMS: atom_id res chain seq x y z
N MET A 1 1.94 -14.65 -50.50
CA MET A 1 1.18 -13.42 -50.25
C MET A 1 0.20 -13.71 -49.12
N HIS A 2 0.58 -13.43 -47.88
CA HIS A 2 -0.28 -13.56 -46.70
C HIS A 2 -0.45 -12.15 -46.12
N GLY A 3 -1.68 -11.63 -46.21
CA GLY A 3 -2.06 -10.34 -45.68
C GLY A 3 -2.09 -10.39 -44.16
N ILE A 4 -1.27 -9.55 -43.55
CA ILE A 4 -1.28 -9.29 -42.11
C ILE A 4 -2.42 -8.31 -41.86
N ASN A 5 -3.50 -8.76 -41.21
CA ASN A 5 -4.52 -7.87 -40.67
C ASN A 5 -3.97 -7.22 -39.39
N PRO A 6 -3.88 -5.89 -39.31
CA PRO A 6 -3.53 -5.22 -38.06
C PRO A 6 -4.75 -5.27 -37.12
N VAL A 7 -4.53 -5.80 -35.92
CA VAL A 7 -5.49 -5.74 -34.81
C VAL A 7 -5.48 -4.31 -34.28
N GLU A 8 -6.46 -3.51 -34.69
CA GLU A 8 -6.77 -2.23 -34.06
C GLU A 8 -7.32 -2.48 -32.65
N HIS A 9 -6.47 -2.39 -31.64
CA HIS A 9 -6.91 -2.22 -30.26
C HIS A 9 -7.41 -0.78 -30.08
N SER A 10 -8.63 -0.52 -30.55
CA SER A 10 -9.37 0.68 -30.16
C SER A 10 -9.82 0.51 -28.69
N GLU A 11 -8.98 0.95 -27.74
CA GLU A 11 -9.46 1.25 -26.38
C GLU A 11 -10.57 2.31 -26.51
N GLN A 12 -11.82 1.87 -26.46
CA GLN A 12 -12.97 2.77 -26.36
C GLN A 12 -12.89 3.49 -25.01
N ARG A 13 -12.18 4.62 -24.98
CA ARG A 13 -12.22 5.56 -23.85
C ARG A 13 -13.66 6.04 -23.73
N GLN A 14 -14.32 5.67 -22.63
CA GLN A 14 -15.64 6.21 -22.31
C GLN A 14 -15.59 7.75 -22.39
N PRO A 15 -16.55 8.39 -23.06
CA PRO A 15 -16.59 9.85 -23.14
C PRO A 15 -16.72 10.43 -21.73
N TYR A 16 -15.92 11.46 -21.44
CA TYR A 16 -15.98 12.18 -20.17
C TYR A 16 -17.39 12.75 -19.96
N SER A 17 -17.91 12.72 -18.73
CA SER A 17 -19.19 13.37 -18.45
C SER A 17 -19.07 14.87 -18.68
N GLU A 18 -20.13 15.49 -19.19
CA GLU A 18 -20.17 16.92 -19.48
C GLU A 18 -19.81 17.76 -18.23
N ARG A 19 -20.29 17.33 -17.06
CA ARG A 19 -19.98 17.91 -15.75
C ARG A 19 -18.51 17.78 -15.34
N TYR A 20 -17.85 16.69 -15.71
CA TYR A 20 -16.42 16.54 -15.46
C TYR A 20 -15.63 17.58 -16.25
N LEU A 21 -15.96 17.74 -17.54
CA LEU A 21 -15.32 18.74 -18.40
C LEU A 21 -15.60 20.17 -17.91
N GLU A 22 -16.82 20.45 -17.46
CA GLU A 22 -17.18 21.75 -16.86
C GLU A 22 -16.37 22.04 -15.59
N LEU A 23 -16.27 21.08 -14.67
CA LEU A 23 -15.46 21.22 -13.46
C LEU A 23 -13.98 21.46 -13.80
N VAL A 24 -13.43 20.72 -14.76
CA VAL A 24 -12.06 20.89 -15.22
C VAL A 24 -11.84 22.30 -15.76
N ARG A 25 -12.73 22.80 -16.61
CA ARG A 25 -12.66 24.17 -17.14
C ARG A 25 -12.67 25.21 -16.01
N LEU A 26 -13.55 25.03 -15.02
CA LEU A 26 -13.62 25.93 -13.86
C LEU A 26 -12.35 25.88 -13.00
N MET A 27 -11.75 24.70 -12.83
CA MET A 27 -10.50 24.55 -12.11
C MET A 27 -9.36 25.32 -12.78
N TYR A 28 -9.19 25.16 -14.10
CA TYR A 28 -8.17 25.91 -14.84
C TYR A 28 -8.45 27.41 -14.90
N ALA A 29 -9.72 27.81 -15.03
CA ALA A 29 -10.08 29.24 -15.03
C ALA A 29 -9.82 29.91 -13.67
N HIS A 30 -9.97 29.17 -12.55
CA HIS A 30 -9.85 29.72 -11.20
C HIS A 30 -9.08 28.79 -10.23
N PRO A 31 -7.77 28.53 -10.44
CA PRO A 31 -7.01 27.54 -9.67
C PRO A 31 -7.07 27.75 -8.16
N GLN A 32 -6.86 29.00 -7.70
CA GLN A 32 -6.79 29.31 -6.26
C GLN A 32 -8.13 29.09 -5.55
N ARG A 33 -9.26 29.20 -6.27
CA ARG A 33 -10.60 28.96 -5.69
C ARG A 33 -10.74 27.52 -5.21
N TYR A 34 -10.18 26.59 -5.97
CA TYR A 34 -10.15 25.16 -5.70
C TYR A 34 -8.91 24.71 -4.91
N GLY A 35 -8.03 25.66 -4.55
CA GLY A 35 -6.89 25.44 -3.68
C GLY A 35 -5.60 25.03 -4.38
N PHE A 36 -5.54 25.12 -5.71
CA PHE A 36 -4.33 24.89 -6.50
C PHE A 36 -3.54 26.19 -6.68
N PHE A 37 -2.23 26.10 -6.70
CA PHE A 37 -1.30 27.20 -6.95
C PHE A 37 -0.93 27.34 -8.43
N SER A 38 -0.98 26.26 -9.22
CA SER A 38 -0.63 26.28 -10.64
C SER A 38 -1.52 25.38 -11.51
N GLU A 39 -1.47 25.60 -12.83
CA GLU A 39 -2.12 24.73 -13.82
C GLU A 39 -1.49 23.33 -13.86
N ASP A 40 -0.20 23.22 -13.58
CA ASP A 40 0.50 21.94 -13.50
C ASP A 40 -0.05 21.07 -12.36
N GLU A 41 -0.34 21.69 -11.19
CA GLU A 41 -0.97 20.97 -10.08
C GLU A 41 -2.36 20.45 -10.43
N ILE A 42 -3.10 21.17 -11.29
CA ILE A 42 -4.39 20.73 -11.80
C ILE A 42 -4.17 19.54 -12.76
N SER A 43 -3.20 19.61 -13.66
CA SER A 43 -2.84 18.48 -14.54
C SER A 43 -2.48 17.23 -13.75
N ASP A 44 -1.67 17.38 -12.70
CA ASP A 44 -1.32 16.30 -11.77
C ASP A 44 -2.55 15.76 -11.03
N ALA A 45 -3.43 16.64 -10.57
CA ALA A 45 -4.66 16.25 -9.90
C ALA A 45 -5.56 15.42 -10.82
N LEU A 46 -5.72 15.84 -12.07
CA LEU A 46 -6.56 15.16 -13.05
C LEU A 46 -5.96 13.84 -13.50
N SER A 47 -4.63 13.71 -13.60
CA SER A 47 -4.02 12.43 -13.95
C SER A 47 -4.07 11.43 -12.79
N ARG A 48 -3.80 11.87 -11.56
CA ARG A 48 -3.62 10.98 -10.39
C ARG A 48 -4.90 10.72 -9.62
N TYR A 49 -5.81 11.68 -9.56
CA TYR A 49 -7.03 11.59 -8.76
C TYR A 49 -8.31 11.54 -9.60
N ARG A 50 -8.21 11.26 -10.90
CA ARG A 50 -9.36 11.16 -11.83
C ARG A 50 -10.54 10.39 -11.25
N ILE A 51 -10.32 9.13 -10.86
CA ILE A 51 -11.37 8.22 -10.36
C ILE A 51 -12.07 8.82 -9.13
N ARG A 52 -11.30 9.48 -8.25
CA ARG A 52 -11.83 10.12 -7.06
C ARG A 52 -12.67 11.35 -7.41
N ILE A 53 -12.24 12.16 -8.37
CA ILE A 53 -12.98 13.32 -8.87
C ILE A 53 -14.30 12.87 -9.51
N GLU A 54 -14.27 11.84 -10.36
CA GLU A 54 -15.47 11.24 -10.95
C GLU A 54 -16.43 10.68 -9.87
N ARG A 55 -15.92 10.08 -8.80
CA ARG A 55 -16.75 9.62 -7.67
C ARG A 55 -17.38 10.78 -6.89
N ILE A 56 -16.64 11.88 -6.70
CA ILE A 56 -17.17 13.10 -6.07
C ILE A 56 -18.34 13.65 -6.89
N LEU A 57 -18.20 13.68 -8.22
CA LEU A 57 -19.27 14.10 -9.14
C LEU A 57 -20.48 13.17 -9.08
N ARG A 58 -20.26 11.85 -9.13
CA ARG A 58 -21.35 10.87 -9.01
C ARG A 58 -22.09 10.97 -7.69
N ARG A 59 -21.37 11.15 -6.57
CA ARG A 59 -21.98 11.34 -5.26
C ARG A 59 -22.78 12.64 -5.19
N ALA A 60 -22.29 13.71 -5.82
CA ALA A 60 -23.04 14.95 -5.92
C ALA A 60 -24.36 14.75 -6.68
N GLU A 61 -24.35 13.94 -7.74
CA GLU A 61 -25.55 13.55 -8.49
C GLU A 61 -26.53 12.73 -7.66
N GLU A 62 -26.06 11.65 -7.04
CA GLU A 62 -26.88 10.75 -6.21
C GLU A 62 -27.54 11.47 -5.03
N GLN A 63 -26.88 12.50 -4.49
CA GLN A 63 -27.36 13.26 -3.33
C GLN A 63 -28.04 14.59 -3.72
N CYS A 64 -28.20 14.85 -5.03
CA CYS A 64 -28.73 16.12 -5.57
C CYS A 64 -27.99 17.37 -5.03
N ILE A 65 -26.70 17.24 -4.69
CA ILE A 65 -25.86 18.32 -4.16
C ILE A 65 -25.23 19.06 -5.33
N ASN A 66 -25.92 20.07 -5.84
CA ASN A 66 -25.48 20.82 -7.03
C ASN A 66 -24.72 22.11 -6.70
N GLY A 67 -24.06 22.16 -5.54
CA GLY A 67 -23.47 23.38 -5.02
C GLY A 67 -22.02 23.59 -5.47
N HIS A 68 -21.73 24.75 -6.08
CA HIS A 68 -20.35 25.21 -6.33
C HIS A 68 -19.46 25.13 -5.07
N GLY A 69 -20.05 25.32 -3.88
CA GLY A 69 -19.36 25.18 -2.59
C GLY A 69 -18.90 23.75 -2.28
N PHE A 70 -19.68 22.73 -2.68
CA PHE A 70 -19.31 21.33 -2.53
C PHE A 70 -18.07 21.01 -3.36
N TYR A 71 -18.08 21.34 -4.66
CA TYR A 71 -16.93 21.11 -5.54
C TYR A 71 -15.69 21.87 -5.11
N CYS A 72 -15.83 23.14 -4.69
CA CYS A 72 -14.71 23.89 -4.11
C CYS A 72 -14.10 23.16 -2.92
N THR A 73 -14.93 22.71 -1.99
CA THR A 73 -14.47 22.03 -0.78
C THR A 73 -13.81 20.69 -1.12
N SER A 74 -14.44 19.91 -1.99
CA SER A 74 -13.92 18.60 -2.42
C SER A 74 -12.60 18.71 -3.19
N MET A 75 -12.48 19.67 -4.11
CA MET A 75 -11.24 19.87 -4.86
C MET A 75 -10.13 20.46 -4.00
N ARG A 76 -10.43 21.29 -2.98
CA ARG A 76 -9.41 21.70 -1.99
C ARG A 76 -8.79 20.52 -1.27
N PHE A 77 -9.54 19.45 -1.03
CA PHE A 77 -8.96 18.22 -0.49
C PHE A 77 -8.07 17.48 -1.50
N VAL A 78 -8.39 17.55 -2.80
CA VAL A 78 -7.55 17.01 -3.88
C VAL A 78 -6.27 17.83 -3.99
N ALA A 79 -6.36 19.16 -4.06
CA ALA A 79 -5.22 20.08 -4.06
C ALA A 79 -4.30 19.84 -2.87
N ARG A 80 -4.83 19.79 -1.65
CA ARG A 80 -4.05 19.44 -0.45
C ARG A 80 -3.34 18.08 -0.55
N SER A 81 -3.93 17.11 -1.26
CA SER A 81 -3.28 15.82 -1.48
C SER A 81 -2.10 15.93 -2.46
N ILE A 82 -2.24 16.75 -3.52
CA ILE A 82 -1.16 17.08 -4.46
C ILE A 82 -0.03 17.82 -3.75
N HIS A 83 -0.34 18.88 -3.00
CA HIS A 83 0.67 19.69 -2.32
C HIS A 83 1.46 18.85 -1.32
N ARG A 84 0.78 17.95 -0.59
CA ARG A 84 1.45 17.02 0.32
C ARG A 84 2.40 16.06 -0.40
N ARG A 85 1.99 15.58 -1.58
CA ARG A 85 2.79 14.65 -2.37
C ARG A 85 4.03 15.36 -2.88
N GLN A 86 3.85 16.48 -3.57
CA GLN A 86 4.96 17.32 -4.04
C GLN A 86 5.86 17.73 -2.89
N TRP A 87 5.31 18.09 -1.73
CA TRP A 87 6.09 18.36 -0.52
C TRP A 87 6.92 17.16 -0.06
N ASN A 88 6.36 15.96 -0.09
CA ASN A 88 7.08 14.75 0.32
C ASN A 88 8.17 14.37 -0.67
N GLU A 89 7.89 14.48 -1.97
CA GLU A 89 8.86 14.27 -3.06
C GLU A 89 9.98 15.30 -2.93
N ASN A 90 9.63 16.59 -2.83
CA ASN A 90 10.56 17.67 -2.55
C ASN A 90 11.30 17.48 -1.24
N LEU A 91 10.69 16.94 -0.18
CA LEU A 91 11.39 16.71 1.09
C LEU A 91 12.43 15.59 0.93
N CYS A 92 12.12 14.53 0.19
CA CYS A 92 13.07 13.45 -0.09
C CYS A 92 14.22 13.94 -0.96
N GLU A 93 13.93 14.76 -1.97
CA GLU A 93 14.93 15.37 -2.85
C GLU A 93 15.77 16.44 -2.13
N ASN A 94 15.11 17.31 -1.38
CA ASN A 94 15.75 18.38 -0.62
C ASN A 94 16.29 17.92 0.75
N ALA A 95 16.06 16.68 1.21
CA ALA A 95 16.76 16.11 2.37
C ALA A 95 18.28 16.22 2.20
N TYR A 96 18.75 16.25 0.96
CA TYR A 96 20.11 16.53 0.55
C TYR A 96 20.51 18.02 0.59
N ILE A 97 19.54 18.94 0.47
CA ILE A 97 19.71 20.40 0.26
C ILE A 97 19.34 21.25 1.50
N TYR A 98 18.70 20.70 2.55
CA TYR A 98 18.13 21.46 3.68
C TYR A 98 19.15 22.11 4.66
N HIS A 99 20.00 22.98 4.14
CA HIS A 99 20.65 24.07 4.87
C HIS A 99 19.85 25.39 4.87
N GLY A 100 18.65 25.51 4.25
CA GLY A 100 18.03 26.85 4.17
C GLY A 100 16.58 27.01 3.70
N VAL A 101 15.62 26.16 4.10
CA VAL A 101 14.19 26.41 3.74
C VAL A 101 13.38 26.96 4.93
N PRO A 102 12.62 28.06 4.75
CA PRO A 102 11.86 28.74 5.80
C PRO A 102 10.85 27.85 6.55
N GLU A 103 10.69 28.14 7.84
CA GLU A 103 9.86 27.43 8.82
C GLU A 103 8.34 27.49 8.54
N GLU A 104 7.91 28.49 7.76
CA GLU A 104 6.51 28.78 7.42
C GLU A 104 5.86 27.68 6.57
N LEU A 105 6.61 27.06 5.67
CA LEU A 105 6.11 25.96 4.83
C LEU A 105 5.91 24.64 5.62
N LEU A 106 6.47 24.53 6.84
CA LEU A 106 6.33 23.34 7.69
C LEU A 106 5.09 23.42 8.61
N GLN A 107 4.38 24.55 8.65
CA GLN A 107 3.32 24.80 9.65
C GLN A 107 1.97 24.16 9.34
N GLU A 108 1.81 23.44 8.24
CA GLU A 108 0.59 22.66 8.05
C GLU A 108 0.48 21.55 9.10
N LYS A 109 -0.47 21.72 10.03
CA LYS A 109 -0.95 20.63 10.89
C LYS A 109 -1.15 19.40 9.99
N PRO A 110 -0.52 18.25 10.27
CA PRO A 110 -0.86 17.04 9.54
C PRO A 110 -2.35 16.82 9.76
N ALA A 111 -3.13 16.96 8.69
CA ALA A 111 -4.50 16.51 8.70
C ALA A 111 -4.44 15.00 8.90
N ASP A 112 -4.49 14.58 10.16
CA ASP A 112 -4.71 13.20 10.58
C ASP A 112 -6.19 12.80 10.42
N ALA A 113 -6.92 13.50 9.55
CA ALA A 113 -8.31 13.25 9.27
C ALA A 113 -8.47 12.94 7.78
N PHE A 114 -8.93 11.73 7.48
CA PHE A 114 -9.45 11.30 6.18
C PHE A 114 -8.46 11.08 5.02
N ILE A 115 -7.48 10.18 5.19
CA ILE A 115 -7.49 9.05 4.26
C ILE A 115 -8.45 8.07 4.91
N GLY A 116 -9.75 8.30 4.69
CA GLY A 116 -10.74 7.31 5.04
C GLY A 116 -10.30 6.00 4.42
N GLU A 117 -10.60 4.92 5.11
CA GLU A 117 -10.39 3.51 4.75
C GLU A 117 -11.12 3.10 3.44
N HIS A 118 -11.35 4.05 2.53
CA HIS A 118 -12.26 4.00 1.39
C HIS A 118 -11.67 4.57 0.08
N ASP A 119 -10.35 4.58 -0.09
CA ASP A 119 -9.78 4.30 -1.42
C ASP A 119 -9.53 2.79 -1.54
N PHE A 120 -10.61 2.05 -1.28
CA PHE A 120 -10.79 0.68 -1.71
C PHE A 120 -10.93 0.75 -3.24
N PHE A 121 -9.80 0.71 -3.93
CA PHE A 121 -9.80 0.49 -5.38
C PHE A 121 -10.66 -0.76 -5.64
N LEU A 122 -11.74 -0.57 -6.39
CA LEU A 122 -12.50 -1.66 -7.00
C LEU A 122 -11.56 -2.38 -7.96
N TRP A 123 -10.91 -3.43 -7.46
CA TRP A 123 -10.35 -4.45 -8.33
C TRP A 123 -11.52 -5.39 -8.58
N GLU A 124 -12.04 -5.37 -9.80
CA GLU A 124 -12.85 -6.46 -10.30
C GLU A 124 -12.13 -7.77 -9.94
N LYS A 125 -12.84 -8.64 -9.23
CA LYS A 125 -12.46 -10.04 -9.07
C LYS A 125 -12.46 -10.66 -10.47
N ASN A 126 -11.39 -10.46 -11.22
CA ASN A 126 -11.04 -11.38 -12.29
C ASN A 126 -10.50 -12.64 -11.60
N GLU A 127 -11.42 -13.45 -11.10
CA GLU A 127 -11.22 -14.86 -10.77
C GLU A 127 -10.99 -15.62 -12.09
N ALA A 128 -9.92 -15.26 -12.82
CA ALA A 128 -9.44 -16.09 -13.91
C ALA A 128 -8.88 -17.37 -13.27
N ASP A 129 -9.56 -18.47 -13.57
CA ASP A 129 -9.36 -19.83 -13.07
C ASP A 129 -7.89 -20.28 -13.09
N PHE A 130 -7.14 -20.01 -12.01
CA PHE A 130 -5.98 -20.83 -11.67
C PHE A 130 -6.50 -22.10 -11.01
N ASN A 131 -6.94 -23.03 -11.85
CA ASN A 131 -7.52 -24.31 -11.45
C ASN A 131 -6.42 -25.31 -11.08
N VAL A 132 -5.53 -24.93 -10.15
CA VAL A 132 -4.63 -25.90 -9.52
C VAL A 132 -5.48 -26.66 -8.50
N PRO A 133 -5.63 -27.99 -8.60
CA PRO A 133 -6.39 -28.77 -7.62
C PRO A 133 -5.56 -28.90 -6.32
N ILE A 134 -5.47 -27.80 -5.58
CA ILE A 134 -4.72 -27.67 -4.31
C ILE A 134 -5.23 -28.69 -3.28
N SER A 135 -6.50 -29.05 -3.34
CA SER A 135 -7.12 -30.09 -2.49
C SER A 135 -6.48 -31.47 -2.69
N ASN A 136 -6.12 -31.84 -3.92
CA ASN A 136 -5.43 -33.10 -4.21
C ASN A 136 -3.98 -33.06 -3.72
N LEU A 137 -3.32 -31.91 -3.87
CA LEU A 137 -1.97 -31.68 -3.35
C LEU A 137 -1.92 -31.96 -1.84
N MET A 138 -2.87 -31.38 -1.09
CA MET A 138 -2.95 -31.54 0.36
C MET A 138 -3.19 -32.99 0.78
N ARG A 139 -3.95 -33.80 0.04
CA ARG A 139 -4.20 -35.21 0.41
C ARG A 139 -2.93 -36.05 0.41
N SER A 140 -2.02 -35.80 -0.53
CA SER A 140 -0.76 -36.54 -0.69
C SER A 140 0.33 -36.17 0.33
N MET A 141 0.18 -35.04 1.04
CA MET A 141 1.22 -34.50 1.91
C MET A 141 1.17 -35.04 3.34
N SER A 142 2.35 -35.32 3.90
CA SER A 142 2.53 -35.55 5.34
C SER A 142 2.12 -34.31 6.17
N PRO A 143 1.74 -34.49 7.45
CA PRO A 143 1.42 -33.37 8.33
C PRO A 143 2.51 -32.30 8.40
N GLU A 144 3.77 -32.71 8.36
CA GLU A 144 4.97 -31.85 8.39
C GLU A 144 5.02 -30.98 7.13
N ARG A 145 4.88 -31.59 5.94
CA ARG A 145 4.87 -30.86 4.67
C ARG A 145 3.67 -29.90 4.57
N LYS A 146 2.50 -30.29 5.08
CA LYS A 146 1.33 -29.39 5.18
C LYS A 146 1.63 -28.15 6.02
N ARG A 147 2.26 -28.33 7.18
CA ARG A 147 2.64 -27.21 8.05
C ARG A 147 3.67 -26.31 7.37
N LEU A 148 4.66 -26.89 6.69
CA LEU A 148 5.65 -26.13 5.92
C LEU A 148 4.99 -25.32 4.80
N LEU A 149 4.07 -25.91 4.04
CA LEU A 149 3.32 -25.20 2.99
C LEU A 149 2.54 -24.02 3.58
N VAL A 150 1.85 -24.24 4.70
CA VAL A 150 1.14 -23.16 5.42
C VAL A 150 2.09 -22.02 5.81
N LEU A 151 3.29 -22.33 6.31
CA LEU A 151 4.29 -21.31 6.64
C LEU A 151 4.78 -20.56 5.39
N VAL A 152 5.07 -21.27 4.30
CA VAL A 152 5.51 -20.68 3.03
C VAL A 152 4.43 -19.73 2.49
N LEU A 153 3.16 -20.14 2.50
CA LEU A 153 2.04 -19.27 2.11
C LEU A 153 1.86 -18.09 3.06
N LYS A 154 2.12 -18.27 4.35
CA LYS A 154 2.06 -17.19 5.34
C LYS A 154 3.09 -16.10 5.09
N CYS A 155 4.22 -16.49 4.49
CA CYS A 155 5.36 -15.65 4.13
C CYS A 155 5.38 -15.31 2.63
N ALA A 156 4.24 -15.40 1.93
CA ALA A 156 4.23 -15.28 0.46
C ALA A 156 4.81 -13.95 -0.05
N TRP A 157 4.71 -12.87 0.72
CA TRP A 157 5.24 -11.55 0.33
C TRP A 157 6.70 -11.31 0.73
N GLU A 158 7.23 -12.12 1.64
CA GLU A 158 8.57 -11.98 2.22
C GLU A 158 9.57 -13.01 1.69
N ILE A 159 9.09 -14.10 1.08
CA ILE A 159 9.92 -15.18 0.56
C ILE A 159 10.57 -14.81 -0.78
N ASP A 160 11.89 -15.03 -0.89
CA ASP A 160 12.68 -14.85 -2.11
C ASP A 160 12.71 -16.12 -2.96
N ASP A 161 13.04 -15.99 -4.24
CA ASP A 161 13.01 -17.09 -5.22
C ASP A 161 13.91 -18.27 -4.79
N SER A 162 15.05 -17.99 -4.15
CA SER A 162 15.94 -19.04 -3.65
C SER A 162 15.29 -19.88 -2.54
N THR A 163 14.51 -19.25 -1.67
CA THR A 163 13.76 -19.95 -0.60
C THR A 163 12.54 -20.65 -1.16
N VAL A 164 11.87 -20.08 -2.18
CA VAL A 164 10.78 -20.75 -2.90
C VAL A 164 11.28 -22.05 -3.52
N GLN A 165 12.44 -22.03 -4.19
CA GLN A 165 13.02 -23.23 -4.79
C GLN A 165 13.34 -24.31 -3.75
N LYS A 166 13.96 -23.94 -2.63
CA LYS A 166 14.23 -24.87 -1.52
C LYS A 166 12.94 -25.42 -0.91
N ALA A 167 11.91 -24.58 -0.76
CA ALA A 167 10.61 -24.99 -0.25
C ALA A 167 9.92 -25.98 -1.20
N ALA A 168 9.98 -25.79 -2.52
CA ALA A 168 9.42 -26.71 -3.49
C ALA A 168 10.02 -28.12 -3.36
N VAL A 169 11.35 -28.19 -3.24
CA VAL A 169 12.07 -29.46 -3.00
C VAL A 169 11.63 -30.10 -1.69
N ALA A 170 11.64 -29.36 -0.58
CA ALA A 170 11.25 -29.88 0.74
C ALA A 170 9.78 -30.34 0.82
N LEU A 171 8.91 -29.69 0.03
CA LEU A 171 7.50 -30.07 -0.08
C LEU A 171 7.28 -31.26 -1.03
N GLY A 172 8.26 -31.60 -1.87
CA GLY A 172 8.15 -32.62 -2.90
C GLY A 172 7.16 -32.24 -4.01
N ILE A 173 7.09 -30.95 -4.37
CA ILE A 173 6.16 -30.45 -5.39
C ILE A 173 6.91 -29.71 -6.50
N PRO A 174 6.39 -29.69 -7.74
CA PRO A 174 7.00 -28.90 -8.81
C PRO A 174 7.06 -27.42 -8.45
N LEU A 175 8.18 -26.76 -8.77
CA LEU A 175 8.39 -25.34 -8.50
C LEU A 175 7.26 -24.47 -9.08
N SER A 176 6.86 -24.73 -10.33
CA SER A 176 5.75 -24.05 -11.00
C SER A 176 4.42 -24.18 -10.25
N THR A 177 4.19 -25.31 -9.58
CA THR A 177 2.99 -25.50 -8.75
C THR A 177 3.06 -24.62 -7.52
N LEU A 178 4.19 -24.59 -6.82
CA LEU A 178 4.36 -23.73 -5.64
C LEU A 178 4.25 -22.24 -6.00
N GLU A 179 4.86 -21.82 -7.10
CA GLU A 179 4.77 -20.45 -7.62
C GLU A 179 3.32 -20.07 -7.94
N GLY A 180 2.55 -20.97 -8.56
CA GLY A 180 1.13 -20.74 -8.82
C GLY A 180 0.32 -20.54 -7.54
N VAL A 181 0.56 -21.36 -6.51
CA VAL A 181 -0.14 -21.21 -5.22
C VAL A 181 0.30 -19.94 -4.49
N LEU A 182 1.59 -19.58 -4.54
CA LEU A 182 2.10 -18.32 -3.98
C LEU A 182 1.53 -17.10 -4.69
N ALA A 183 1.44 -17.13 -6.02
CA ALA A 183 0.82 -16.08 -6.81
C ALA A 183 -0.65 -15.89 -6.44
N LEU A 184 -1.39 -16.99 -6.23
CA LEU A 184 -2.77 -16.94 -5.75
C LEU A 184 -2.86 -16.34 -4.33
N ALA A 185 -1.96 -16.70 -3.42
CA ALA A 185 -1.91 -16.16 -2.06
C ALA A 185 -1.64 -14.65 -2.07
N ARG A 186 -0.69 -14.21 -2.89
CA ARG A 186 -0.38 -12.79 -3.11
C ARG A 186 -1.61 -12.07 -3.63
N ARG A 187 -2.23 -12.52 -4.72
CA ARG A 187 -3.44 -11.89 -5.28
C ARG A 187 -4.57 -11.75 -4.25
N ARG A 188 -4.87 -12.80 -3.47
CA ARG A 188 -5.93 -12.77 -2.45
C ARG A 188 -5.63 -11.87 -1.25
N SER A 189 -4.35 -11.55 -1.00
CA SER A 189 -3.91 -10.75 0.15
C SER A 189 -3.33 -9.39 -0.24
N GLU A 190 -3.40 -9.02 -1.53
CA GLU A 190 -2.80 -7.82 -2.09
C GLU A 190 -3.32 -6.54 -1.45
N SER A 191 -4.63 -6.45 -1.20
CA SER A 191 -5.23 -5.29 -0.53
C SER A 191 -4.62 -5.06 0.86
N ASN A 192 -4.44 -6.12 1.64
CA ASN A 192 -3.80 -6.06 2.95
C ASN A 192 -2.31 -5.68 2.85
N TYR A 193 -1.61 -6.26 1.87
CA TYR A 193 -0.20 -5.95 1.63
C TYR A 193 0.02 -4.49 1.21
N ARG A 194 -0.86 -3.94 0.35
CA ARG A 194 -0.81 -2.53 -0.04
C ARG A 194 -1.03 -1.59 1.15
N LEU A 195 -1.94 -1.93 2.07
CA LEU A 195 -2.09 -1.18 3.32
C LEU A 195 -0.79 -1.15 4.13
N TYR A 196 -0.01 -2.23 4.10
CA TYR A 196 1.29 -2.29 4.78
C TYR A 196 2.32 -1.42 4.08
N CYS A 197 2.37 -1.45 2.75
CA CYS A 197 3.24 -0.57 1.95
C CYS A 197 2.96 0.91 2.27
N ILE A 198 1.69 1.33 2.25
CA ILE A 198 1.29 2.70 2.58
C ILE A 198 1.71 3.09 4.00
N GLN A 199 1.61 2.17 4.97
CA GLN A 199 2.04 2.44 6.34
C GLN A 199 3.56 2.54 6.46
N ASP A 200 4.31 1.70 5.75
CA ASP A 200 5.77 1.71 5.75
C ASP A 200 6.29 2.97 5.05
N GLU A 201 5.69 3.40 3.94
CA GLU A 201 5.94 4.71 3.31
C GLU A 201 5.73 5.87 4.28
N LYS A 202 4.60 5.89 5.01
CA LYS A 202 4.34 6.92 6.03
C LYS A 202 5.42 6.93 7.11
N MET A 203 5.90 5.77 7.51
CA MET A 203 6.96 5.63 8.51
C MET A 203 8.31 6.10 7.96
N HIS A 204 8.66 5.75 6.73
CA HIS A 204 9.87 6.23 6.05
C HIS A 204 9.86 7.76 5.90
N MET A 205 8.76 8.33 5.44
CA MET A 205 8.61 9.79 5.34
C MET A 205 8.76 10.48 6.69
N LEU A 206 8.20 9.91 7.75
CA LEU A 206 8.33 10.45 9.10
C LEU A 206 9.77 10.38 9.60
N TRP A 207 10.49 9.29 9.29
CA TRP A 207 11.90 9.15 9.61
C TRP A 207 12.76 10.20 8.88
N VAL A 208 12.53 10.42 7.58
CA VAL A 208 13.23 11.47 6.81
C VAL A 208 12.97 12.85 7.43
N ARG A 209 11.71 13.17 7.77
CA ARG A 209 11.36 14.43 8.46
C ARG A 209 12.09 14.60 9.78
N LEU A 210 12.18 13.53 10.57
CA LEU A 210 12.92 13.54 11.83
C LEU A 210 14.39 13.86 11.58
N ARG A 211 15.02 13.22 10.60
CA ARG A 211 16.42 13.47 10.27
C ARG A 211 16.67 14.91 9.81
N VAL A 212 15.81 15.44 8.94
CA VAL A 212 15.90 16.85 8.52
C VAL A 212 15.76 17.82 9.70
N LEU A 213 14.82 17.56 10.61
CA LEU A 213 14.65 18.40 11.81
C LEU A 213 15.80 18.27 12.80
N GLU A 214 16.41 17.08 12.94
CA GLU A 214 17.60 16.87 13.77
C GLU A 214 18.78 17.68 13.22
N MET A 215 19.03 17.60 11.91
CA MET A 215 20.07 18.39 11.25
C MET A 215 19.84 19.90 11.44
N ARG A 216 18.61 20.39 11.23
CA ARG A 216 18.28 21.82 11.44
C ARG A 216 18.46 22.27 12.89
N TYR A 217 18.13 21.41 13.85
CA TYR A 217 18.30 21.72 15.27
C TYR A 217 19.77 22.02 15.62
N ASP A 218 20.68 21.29 15.00
CA ASP A 218 22.12 21.43 15.18
C ASP A 218 22.67 22.70 14.51
N THR A 219 22.09 23.13 13.38
CA THR A 219 22.56 24.30 12.61
C THR A 219 21.92 25.64 13.02
N VAL A 220 20.78 25.64 13.71
CA VAL A 220 20.06 26.88 14.07
C VAL A 220 20.71 27.56 15.29
N PHE A 221 21.06 28.84 15.12
CA PHE A 221 21.64 29.68 16.16
C PHE A 221 20.58 30.43 16.99
N GLU A 222 19.43 30.76 16.38
CA GLU A 222 18.38 31.53 17.07
C GLU A 222 17.64 30.67 18.11
N PRO A 223 17.55 31.12 19.38
CA PRO A 223 17.00 30.30 20.46
C PRO A 223 15.49 30.04 20.30
N GLU A 224 14.73 30.97 19.72
CA GLU A 224 13.29 30.80 19.52
C GLU A 224 12.99 29.73 18.46
N GLN A 225 13.64 29.82 17.29
CA GLN A 225 13.56 28.81 16.24
C GLN A 225 14.02 27.43 16.75
N ARG A 226 15.12 27.39 17.51
CA ARG A 226 15.61 26.14 18.13
C ARG A 226 14.57 25.54 19.08
N ALA A 227 13.85 26.36 19.86
CA ALA A 227 12.77 25.89 20.72
C ALA A 227 11.57 25.35 19.91
N GLN A 228 11.21 25.98 18.79
CA GLN A 228 10.15 25.52 17.89
C GLN A 228 10.51 24.16 17.25
N ILE A 229 11.74 24.02 16.72
CA ILE A 229 12.25 22.76 16.18
C ILE A 229 12.26 21.67 17.25
N ARG A 230 12.68 21.98 18.49
CA ARG A 230 12.65 21.01 19.60
C ARG A 230 11.24 20.47 19.87
N LYS A 231 10.23 21.35 19.89
CA LYS A 231 8.82 20.95 20.07
C LYS A 231 8.37 20.02 18.93
N ARG A 232 8.72 20.34 17.68
CA ARG A 232 8.42 19.51 16.50
C ARG A 232 9.11 18.15 16.55
N LEU A 233 10.39 18.11 16.93
CA LEU A 233 11.13 16.86 17.10
C LEU A 233 10.48 15.95 18.13
N ALA A 234 10.06 16.49 19.28
CA ALA A 234 9.36 15.72 20.31
C ALA A 234 8.05 15.13 19.78
N PHE A 235 7.24 15.94 19.09
CA PHE A 235 5.99 15.50 18.48
C PHE A 235 6.20 14.37 17.46
N TYR A 236 7.12 14.56 16.51
CA TYR A 236 7.37 13.55 15.48
C TYR A 236 8.04 12.29 16.02
N ARG A 237 8.88 12.38 17.07
CA ARG A 237 9.45 11.20 17.74
C ARG A 237 8.37 10.38 18.42
N ALA A 238 7.43 11.02 19.12
CA ALA A 238 6.30 10.34 19.74
C ALA A 238 5.43 9.63 18.69
N ARG A 239 5.15 10.31 17.57
CA ARG A 239 4.40 9.73 16.44
C ARG A 239 5.13 8.55 15.80
N TYR A 240 6.45 8.65 15.62
CA TYR A 240 7.26 7.59 15.02
C TYR A 240 7.30 6.35 15.92
N ARG A 241 7.47 6.53 17.24
CA ARG A 241 7.36 5.44 18.22
C ARG A 241 5.99 4.75 18.15
N SER A 242 4.90 5.52 18.10
CA SER A 242 3.55 4.95 17.96
C SER A 242 3.40 4.11 16.68
N LEU A 243 3.99 4.53 15.57
CA LEU A 243 3.99 3.75 14.33
C LEU A 243 4.85 2.49 14.42
N LEU A 244 6.02 2.55 15.08
CA LEU A 244 6.84 1.37 15.35
C LEU A 244 6.09 0.34 16.20
N ASP A 245 5.39 0.78 17.24
CA ASP A 245 4.59 -0.12 18.09
C ASP A 245 3.42 -0.75 17.32
N ARG A 246 2.82 -0.01 16.38
CA ARG A 246 1.79 -0.55 15.48
C ARG A 246 2.39 -1.56 14.50
N ARG A 247 3.58 -1.29 13.96
CA ARG A 247 4.30 -2.19 13.05
C ARG A 247 4.69 -3.49 13.75
N ALA A 248 5.17 -3.43 15.00
CA ALA A 248 5.53 -4.60 15.79
C ALA A 248 4.34 -5.53 16.07
N ARG A 249 3.12 -4.99 16.13
CA ARG A 249 1.86 -5.74 16.33
C ARG A 249 1.16 -6.12 15.03
N ARG A 250 1.75 -5.79 13.89
CA ARG A 250 1.17 -6.06 12.57
C ARG A 250 1.13 -7.57 12.35
N LYS A 251 0.01 -8.05 11.84
CA LYS A 251 -0.16 -9.46 11.42
C LYS A 251 0.49 -9.66 10.05
N SER A 252 0.70 -10.89 9.60
CA SER A 252 1.13 -11.09 8.21
C SER A 252 0.00 -10.71 7.23
N PRO A 253 0.31 -10.20 6.02
CA PRO A 253 -0.69 -9.77 5.05
C PRO A 253 -1.62 -10.92 4.63
N VAL A 254 -1.07 -12.13 4.58
CA VAL A 254 -1.79 -13.36 4.27
C VAL A 254 -2.48 -13.84 5.54
N SER A 255 -3.80 -13.69 5.63
CA SER A 255 -4.56 -14.13 6.81
C SER A 255 -4.63 -15.66 6.88
N ASN A 256 -4.76 -16.21 8.10
CA ASN A 256 -4.91 -17.67 8.26
C ASN A 256 -6.21 -18.18 7.65
N GLU A 257 -7.22 -17.31 7.58
CA GLU A 257 -8.50 -17.57 6.92
C GLU A 257 -8.36 -17.62 5.39
N CYS A 258 -7.53 -16.74 4.82
CA CYS A 258 -7.18 -16.79 3.41
C CYS A 258 -6.48 -18.12 3.06
N ILE A 259 -5.50 -18.55 3.87
CA ILE A 259 -4.81 -19.84 3.68
C ILE A 259 -5.79 -21.01 3.82
N ALA A 260 -6.64 -20.99 4.85
CA ALA A 260 -7.64 -22.03 5.09
C ALA A 260 -8.59 -22.19 3.89
N SER A 261 -9.10 -21.07 3.37
CA SER A 261 -9.95 -21.03 2.17
C SER A 261 -9.22 -21.52 0.92
N MET A 262 -7.96 -21.13 0.72
CA MET A 262 -7.17 -21.56 -0.44
C MET A 262 -6.85 -23.05 -0.43
N LEU A 263 -6.52 -23.61 0.73
CA LEU A 263 -6.14 -25.02 0.87
C LEU A 263 -7.34 -25.95 1.07
N GLY A 264 -8.54 -25.40 1.30
CA GLY A 264 -9.74 -26.19 1.61
C GLY A 264 -9.65 -26.90 2.97
N ILE A 265 -8.98 -26.29 3.95
CA ILE A 265 -8.80 -26.86 5.30
C ILE A 265 -9.42 -25.95 6.37
N PRO A 266 -9.79 -26.49 7.56
CA PRO A 266 -10.27 -25.65 8.65
C PRO A 266 -9.20 -24.65 9.12
N LYS A 267 -9.62 -23.42 9.45
CA LYS A 267 -8.74 -22.38 10.01
C LYS A 267 -7.98 -22.85 11.26
N GLY A 268 -8.63 -23.63 12.13
CA GLY A 268 -7.98 -24.22 13.31
C GLY A 268 -6.79 -25.13 12.98
N SER A 269 -6.80 -25.79 11.80
CA SER A 269 -5.67 -26.58 11.32
C SER A 269 -4.49 -25.71 10.89
N VAL A 270 -4.77 -24.54 10.30
CA VAL A 270 -3.74 -23.53 9.97
C VAL A 270 -3.12 -22.98 11.26
N ASP A 271 -3.96 -22.58 12.22
CA ASP A 271 -3.52 -21.99 13.49
C ASP A 271 -2.67 -22.97 14.31
N SER A 272 -3.15 -24.20 14.47
CA SER A 272 -2.42 -25.26 15.17
C SER A 272 -1.12 -25.63 14.44
N GLY A 273 -1.14 -25.71 13.11
CA GLY A 273 0.05 -25.99 12.30
C GLY A 273 1.17 -24.98 12.52
N LEU A 274 0.85 -23.69 12.46
CA LEU A 274 1.79 -22.59 12.72
C LEU A 274 2.27 -22.58 14.18
N PHE A 275 1.37 -22.87 15.13
CA PHE A 275 1.72 -22.97 16.54
C PHE A 275 2.77 -24.06 16.80
N TYR A 276 2.59 -25.25 16.22
CA TYR A 276 3.55 -26.36 16.37
C TYR A 276 4.91 -26.02 15.75
N LEU A 277 4.93 -25.39 14.57
CA LEU A 277 6.19 -24.95 13.94
C LEU A 277 6.93 -23.93 14.83
N ARG A 278 6.22 -22.92 15.33
CA ARG A 278 6.80 -21.92 16.23
C ARG A 278 7.36 -22.57 17.49
N ARG A 279 6.62 -23.49 18.10
CA ARG A 279 7.05 -24.19 19.32
C ARG A 279 8.27 -25.07 19.09
N LYS A 280 8.36 -25.76 17.94
CA LYS A 280 9.56 -26.54 17.56
C LYS A 280 10.77 -25.62 17.36
N ALA A 281 10.62 -24.52 16.63
CA ALA A 281 11.69 -23.55 16.40
C ALA A 281 12.22 -22.92 17.70
N GLN A 282 11.34 -22.58 18.64
CA GLN A 282 11.72 -22.02 19.95
C GLN A 282 12.49 -23.01 20.85
N LYS A 283 12.30 -24.31 20.66
CA LYS A 283 13.02 -25.34 21.42
C LYS A 283 14.43 -25.62 20.89
N GLY A 284 14.89 -24.90 19.86
CA GLY A 284 16.19 -25.14 19.24
C GLY A 284 16.30 -26.50 18.52
N LEU A 285 15.18 -27.23 18.39
CA LEU A 285 15.10 -28.39 17.53
C LEU A 285 15.19 -27.88 16.10
N ALA A 286 16.36 -28.07 15.48
CA ALA A 286 16.60 -27.64 14.12
C ALA A 286 15.49 -28.17 13.22
N LEU A 287 15.02 -27.32 12.29
CA LEU A 287 14.23 -27.75 11.14
C LEU A 287 14.98 -28.77 10.25
N ALA A 288 16.19 -29.20 10.62
CA ALA A 288 16.95 -30.31 10.05
C ALA A 288 16.23 -31.68 10.12
N GLU A 289 15.14 -31.82 10.87
CA GLU A 289 14.23 -32.98 10.68
C GLU A 289 13.56 -32.97 9.29
N TYR A 290 13.46 -31.81 8.61
CA TYR A 290 12.88 -31.70 7.27
C TYR A 290 13.85 -32.02 6.14
N SER A 291 15.18 -31.92 6.36
CA SER A 291 16.17 -32.38 5.37
C SER A 291 16.29 -33.90 5.33
N LYS A 292 15.61 -34.62 6.23
CA LYS A 292 15.52 -36.08 6.27
C LYS A 292 14.21 -36.62 5.66
N LEU A 293 13.39 -35.76 5.05
CA LEU A 293 12.17 -36.15 4.32
C LEU A 293 12.50 -36.48 2.85
N GLU A 294 13.54 -37.29 2.65
CA GLU A 294 13.74 -38.06 1.41
C GLU A 294 12.65 -39.13 1.28
#